data_AF-A0A1S1LWS5-F1
#
_entry.id   AF-A0A1S1LWS5-F1
#
_cell.length_a   1.000
_cell.length_b   1.000
_cell.length_c   1.000
_cell.angle_alpha   90.00
_cell.angle_beta   90.00
_cell.angle_gamma   90.00
#
_symmetry.space_group_name_H-M   'P 1'
#
loop_
_entity.id
_entity.type
_entity.pdbx_description
1 polymer ?
#
loop_
_entity_poly.entity_id
_entity_poly.type
_entity_poly.pdbx_seq_one_letter_code
_entity_poly.pdbx_strand_id
1 'polypeptide(L)'
;MEATMTVKTRRKSPVAKLLDQKPASDIFELMEQRDAYARVAEIDDDDTATRLIAMAMSVNDPIMVTALLHGAYRYRWRHTIDAYVKEHPEQATAVTASWNETDKEQA
;
A
#
# COMPACT_ATOMS: atom_id res chain seq x y z
N MET A 1 -25.78 -24.09 26.71
CA MET A 1 -24.41 -23.54 26.81
C MET A 1 -23.92 -23.37 25.39
N GLU A 2 -24.08 -22.18 24.82
CA GLU A 2 -23.60 -21.91 23.46
C GLU A 2 -22.24 -21.24 23.54
N ALA A 3 -21.25 -21.86 22.88
CA ALA A 3 -19.87 -21.44 22.90
C ALA A 3 -19.72 -20.13 22.12
N THR A 4 -19.26 -19.10 22.83
CA THR A 4 -18.75 -17.84 22.28
C THR A 4 -17.58 -18.14 21.35
N MET A 5 -17.85 -18.12 20.06
CA MET A 5 -16.82 -18.20 19.03
C MET A 5 -16.08 -16.87 19.01
N THR A 6 -14.96 -16.81 19.73
CA THR A 6 -14.03 -15.68 19.73
C THR A 6 -13.57 -15.42 18.30
N VAL A 7 -14.03 -14.31 17.72
CA VAL A 7 -13.50 -13.74 16.49
C VAL A 7 -12.00 -13.54 16.70
N LYS A 8 -11.18 -14.43 16.13
CA LYS A 8 -9.73 -14.24 16.02
C LYS A 8 -9.54 -12.94 15.25
N THR A 9 -9.18 -11.88 15.97
CA THR A 9 -8.65 -10.65 15.37
C THR A 9 -7.45 -11.06 14.51
N ARG A 10 -7.63 -11.19 13.20
CA ARG A 10 -6.51 -11.26 12.25
C ARG A 10 -5.69 -10.02 12.58
N ARG A 11 -4.47 -10.20 13.08
CA ARG A 11 -3.50 -9.12 13.14
C ARG A 11 -3.30 -8.67 11.70
N LYS A 12 -4.00 -7.62 11.28
CA LYS A 12 -3.73 -6.96 10.02
C LYS A 12 -2.30 -6.44 10.17
N SER A 13 -1.41 -6.86 9.27
CA SER A 13 -0.05 -6.29 9.14
C SER A 13 -0.18 -4.76 9.17
N PRO A 14 0.76 -4.01 9.77
CA PRO A 14 0.73 -2.56 9.76
C PRO A 14 0.64 -2.00 8.34
N VAL A 15 1.25 -2.68 7.36
CA VAL A 15 1.07 -2.40 5.93
C VAL A 15 -0.40 -2.52 5.55
N ALA A 16 -1.09 -3.59 5.96
CA ALA A 16 -2.52 -3.77 5.71
C ALA A 16 -3.42 -2.77 6.47
N LYS A 17 -2.93 -2.10 7.53
CA LYS A 17 -3.63 -0.98 8.18
C LYS A 17 -3.38 0.35 7.47
N LEU A 18 -2.16 0.56 6.99
CA LEU A 18 -1.77 1.73 6.20
C LEU A 18 -2.44 1.72 4.82
N LEU A 19 -2.53 0.53 4.23
CA LEU A 19 -3.17 0.25 2.95
C LEU A 19 -4.61 -0.26 3.13
N ASP A 20 -5.21 -0.12 4.31
CA ASP A 20 -6.60 -0.53 4.56
C ASP A 20 -7.50 0.40 3.75
N GLN A 21 -7.77 0.01 2.51
CA GLN A 21 -8.61 0.78 1.62
C GLN A 21 -10.05 0.77 2.13
N LYS A 22 -10.75 1.87 1.90
CA LYS A 22 -12.22 1.85 1.88
C LYS A 22 -12.63 0.69 0.95
N PRO A 23 -13.52 -0.21 1.36
CA PRO A 23 -14.01 -1.25 0.47
C PRO A 23 -14.55 -0.59 -0.80
N ALA A 24 -14.14 -1.10 -1.97
CA ALA A 24 -14.61 -0.59 -3.25
C ALA A 24 -16.14 -0.52 -3.24
N SER A 25 -16.67 0.62 -3.65
CA SER A 25 -18.08 0.93 -3.55
C SER A 25 -18.91 0.30 -4.67
N ASP A 26 -18.26 -0.06 -5.79
CA ASP A 26 -18.86 -0.77 -6.91
C ASP A 26 -17.86 -1.66 -7.69
N ILE A 27 -18.36 -2.33 -8.73
CA ILE A 27 -17.58 -3.24 -9.58
C ILE A 27 -16.55 -2.48 -10.44
N PHE A 28 -16.82 -1.24 -10.83
CA PHE A 28 -15.90 -0.47 -11.65
C PHE A 28 -14.67 -0.05 -10.84
N GLU A 29 -14.85 0.40 -9.60
CA GLU A 29 -13.76 0.67 -8.67
C GLU A 29 -12.92 -0.60 -8.40
N LEU A 30 -13.55 -1.77 -8.27
CA LEU A 30 -12.82 -3.04 -8.13
C LEU A 30 -11.97 -3.37 -9.36
N MET A 31 -12.51 -3.14 -10.56
CA MET A 31 -11.77 -3.35 -11.81
C MET A 31 -10.61 -2.37 -11.93
N GLU A 32 -10.82 -1.09 -11.59
CA GLU A 32 -9.79 -0.07 -11.61
C GLU A 32 -8.66 -0.39 -10.62
N GLN A 33 -9.00 -0.80 -9.40
CA GLN A 33 -8.02 -1.28 -8.41
C GLN A 33 -7.21 -2.45 -8.96
N ARG A 34 -7.88 -3.50 -9.47
CA ARG A 34 -7.21 -4.67 -10.04
C ARG A 34 -6.26 -4.28 -11.17
N ASP A 35 -6.70 -3.42 -12.07
CA ASP A 35 -5.91 -2.97 -13.21
C ASP A 35 -4.72 -2.10 -12.76
N ALA A 36 -4.87 -1.28 -11.71
CA ALA A 36 -3.76 -0.55 -11.11
C ALA A 36 -2.71 -1.49 -10.51
N TYR A 37 -3.12 -2.50 -9.75
CA TYR A 37 -2.19 -3.52 -9.23
C TYR A 37 -1.50 -4.31 -10.35
N ALA A 38 -2.22 -4.63 -11.43
CA ALA A 38 -1.63 -5.30 -12.60
C ALA A 38 -0.55 -4.44 -13.24
N ARG A 39 -0.82 -3.14 -13.46
CA ARG A 39 0.17 -2.19 -14.00
C ARG A 39 1.39 -2.05 -13.09
N VAL A 40 1.20 -1.98 -11.77
CA VAL A 40 2.32 -1.88 -10.82
C VAL A 40 3.19 -3.14 -10.82
N ALA A 41 2.60 -4.32 -11.05
CA ALA A 41 3.37 -5.56 -11.15
C ALA A 41 4.29 -5.63 -12.38
N GLU A 42 4.07 -4.77 -13.38
CA GLU A 42 4.91 -4.65 -14.58
C GLU A 42 6.05 -3.61 -14.42
N ILE A 43 6.13 -2.92 -13.29
CA ILE A 43 7.22 -1.97 -13.02
C ILE A 43 8.44 -2.75 -12.53
N ASP A 44 9.58 -2.56 -13.19
CA ASP A 44 10.82 -3.30 -12.91
C ASP A 44 11.74 -2.59 -11.89
N ASP A 45 11.58 -1.28 -11.70
CA ASP A 45 12.53 -0.47 -10.94
C ASP A 45 11.89 0.62 -10.04
N ASP A 46 12.60 0.96 -8.96
CA ASP A 46 12.18 1.93 -7.95
C ASP A 46 12.10 3.35 -8.51
N ASP A 47 12.96 3.74 -9.46
CA ASP A 47 12.97 5.11 -9.99
C ASP A 47 11.70 5.38 -10.81
N THR A 48 11.26 4.40 -11.60
CA THR A 48 9.98 4.43 -12.33
C THR A 48 8.82 4.50 -11.35
N ALA A 49 8.79 3.64 -10.33
CA ALA A 49 7.75 3.66 -9.30
C ALA A 49 7.71 5.00 -8.53
N THR A 50 8.87 5.59 -8.25
CA THR A 50 9.01 6.89 -7.57
C THR A 50 8.40 8.03 -8.38
N ARG A 51 8.63 8.05 -9.70
CA ARG A 51 8.01 9.06 -10.58
C ARG A 51 6.51 8.88 -10.67
N LEU A 52 6.05 7.63 -10.74
CA LEU A 52 4.63 7.31 -10.84
C LEU A 52 3.88 7.66 -9.55
N ILE A 53 4.44 7.43 -8.36
CA ILE A 53 3.76 7.77 -7.11
C ILE A 53 3.66 9.28 -6.93
N ALA A 54 4.71 10.02 -7.29
CA ALA A 54 4.68 11.49 -7.31
C ALA A 54 3.59 12.01 -8.27
N MET A 55 3.49 11.42 -9.46
CA MET A 55 2.45 11.78 -10.43
C MET A 55 1.05 11.46 -9.89
N ALA A 56 0.82 10.25 -9.38
CA ALA A 56 -0.47 9.82 -8.84
C ALA A 56 -0.94 10.70 -7.68
N MET A 57 -0.03 11.10 -6.77
CA MET A 57 -0.33 12.07 -5.71
C MET A 57 -0.74 13.44 -6.30
N SER A 58 -0.02 13.94 -7.32
CA SER A 58 -0.32 15.25 -7.92
C SER A 58 -1.69 15.33 -8.61
N VAL A 59 -2.19 14.21 -9.14
CA VAL A 59 -3.52 14.14 -9.77
C VAL A 59 -4.60 13.63 -8.81
N ASN A 60 -4.28 13.41 -7.54
CA ASN A 60 -5.16 12.82 -6.53
C ASN A 60 -5.77 11.48 -6.97
N ASP A 61 -4.93 10.56 -7.46
CA ASP A 61 -5.32 9.17 -7.78
C ASP A 61 -4.99 8.24 -6.59
N PRO A 62 -5.92 8.05 -5.64
CA PRO A 62 -5.66 7.23 -4.45
C PRO A 62 -5.52 5.75 -4.77
N ILE A 63 -6.10 5.27 -5.89
CA ILE A 63 -6.04 3.86 -6.29
C ILE A 63 -4.62 3.54 -6.73
N MET A 64 -4.06 4.36 -7.61
CA MET A 64 -2.68 4.19 -8.09
C MET A 64 -1.67 4.41 -6.97
N VAL A 65 -1.86 5.41 -6.09
CA VAL A 65 -1.00 5.62 -4.90
C VAL A 65 -0.98 4.37 -4.02
N THR A 66 -2.14 3.77 -3.75
CA THR A 66 -2.21 2.55 -2.92
C THR A 66 -1.51 1.37 -3.61
N ALA A 67 -1.77 1.18 -4.90
CA ALA A 67 -1.15 0.10 -5.67
C ALA A 67 0.38 0.23 -5.68
N LEU A 68 0.91 1.44 -5.87
CA LEU A 68 2.34 1.73 -5.85
C LEU A 68 2.95 1.54 -4.47
N LEU A 69 2.27 1.94 -3.39
CA LEU A 69 2.74 1.66 -2.03
C LEU A 69 2.82 0.16 -1.75
N HIS A 70 1.81 -0.60 -2.19
CA HIS A 70 1.82 -2.06 -2.06
C HIS A 70 2.97 -2.68 -2.86
N GLY A 71 3.19 -2.23 -4.10
CA GLY A 71 4.34 -2.59 -4.91
C GLY A 71 5.66 -2.26 -4.21
N ALA A 72 5.76 -1.08 -3.61
CA ALA A 72 6.97 -0.63 -2.95
C ALA A 72 7.37 -1.49 -1.74
N TYR A 73 6.40 -1.90 -0.90
CA TYR A 73 6.67 -2.85 0.18
C TYR A 73 7.07 -4.23 -0.36
N ARG A 74 6.42 -4.70 -1.43
CA ARG A 74 6.66 -6.03 -2.03
C ARG A 74 8.03 -6.13 -2.72
N TYR A 75 8.39 -5.13 -3.51
CA TYR A 75 9.57 -5.12 -4.38
C TYR A 75 10.74 -4.31 -3.81
N ARG A 76 10.59 -3.79 -2.58
CA ARG A 76 11.64 -3.06 -1.85
C ARG A 76 12.03 -1.73 -2.51
N TRP A 77 11.06 -1.02 -3.05
CA TRP A 77 11.25 0.30 -3.65
C TRP A 77 11.29 1.39 -2.57
N ARG A 78 12.47 1.62 -2.02
CA ARG A 78 12.67 2.54 -0.89
C ARG A 78 12.44 4.00 -1.30
N HIS A 79 12.89 4.40 -2.48
CA HIS A 79 12.72 5.79 -2.95
C HIS A 79 11.24 6.13 -3.16
N THR A 80 10.45 5.15 -3.60
CA THR A 80 8.99 5.29 -3.74
C THR A 80 8.31 5.56 -2.39
N ILE A 81 8.71 4.84 -1.34
CA ILE A 81 8.22 5.10 0.03
C ILE A 81 8.66 6.48 0.54
N ASP A 82 9.91 6.86 0.32
CA ASP A 82 10.43 8.16 0.76
C ASP A 82 9.72 9.31 0.04
N ALA A 83 9.39 9.15 -1.25
CA ALA A 83 8.60 10.12 -2.00
C ALA A 83 7.20 10.30 -1.43
N TYR A 84 6.53 9.20 -1.04
CA TYR A 84 5.21 9.28 -0.38
C TYR A 84 5.29 10.02 0.96
N VAL A 85 6.26 9.66 1.80
CA VAL A 85 6.43 10.29 3.12
C VAL A 85 6.76 11.78 3.02
N LYS A 86 7.50 12.18 1.99
CA LYS A 86 7.82 13.60 1.75
C LYS A 86 6.57 14.44 1.53
N GLU A 87 5.59 13.93 0.77
CA GLU A 87 4.32 14.62 0.51
C GLU A 87 3.30 14.43 1.66
N HIS A 88 3.44 13.35 2.44
CA HIS A 88 2.58 13.00 3.58
C HIS A 88 3.39 12.83 4.89
N PRO A 89 4.02 13.89 5.42
CA PRO A 89 4.88 13.79 6.60
C PRO A 89 4.13 13.32 7.85
N GLU A 90 2.81 13.55 7.92
CA GLU A 90 1.95 13.05 8.99
C GLU A 90 1.88 11.52 9.05
N GLN A 91 2.14 10.84 7.93
CA GLN A 91 2.12 9.38 7.83
C GLN A 91 3.51 8.75 7.98
N ALA A 92 4.58 9.56 8.02
CA ALA A 92 5.98 9.13 8.05
C ALA A 92 6.25 8.02 9.08
N THR A 93 5.75 8.20 10.30
CA THR A 93 5.94 7.25 11.41
C THR A 93 5.27 5.91 11.14
N ALA A 94 4.04 5.93 10.61
CA ALA A 94 3.28 4.71 10.31
C ALA A 94 3.87 3.95 9.13
N VAL A 95 4.29 4.67 8.09
CA VAL A 95 4.97 4.12 6.89
C VAL A 95 6.30 3.48 7.27
N THR A 96 7.12 4.16 8.08
CA THR A 96 8.42 3.64 8.54
C THR A 96 8.27 2.41 9.44
N ALA A 97 7.29 2.42 10.34
CA ALA A 97 7.00 1.24 11.17
C ALA A 97 6.57 0.03 10.33
N SER A 98 5.75 0.25 9.30
CA SER A 98 5.28 -0.78 8.37
C SER A 98 6.41 -1.37 7.54
N TRP A 99 7.35 -0.53 7.08
CA TRP A 99 8.56 -0.97 6.37
C TRP A 99 9.40 -1.91 7.23
N ASN A 100 9.72 -1.51 8.46
CA ASN A 100 10.54 -2.30 9.40
C ASN A 100 9.89 -3.63 9.80
N GLU A 101 8.56 -3.75 9.76
CA GLU A 101 7.85 -5.00 10.02
C GLU A 101 7.89 -5.93 8.80
N THR A 102 7.76 -5.37 7.60
CA THR A 102 7.90 -6.13 6.34
C THR A 102 9.30 -6.73 6.19
N ASP A 103 10.35 -6.00 6.63
CA ASP A 103 11.74 -6.51 6.68
C ASP A 103 11.87 -7.77 7.53
N LYS A 104 11.11 -7.87 8.63
CA LYS A 104 11.15 -9.02 9.54
C LYS A 104 10.36 -10.22 9.04
N GLU A 105 9.33 -10.00 8.22
CA GLU A 105 8.51 -11.07 7.64
C GLU A 105 9.18 -11.71 6.41
N GLN A 106 10.12 -11.02 5.77
CA GLN A 106 10.82 -11.45 4.56
C GLN A 106 12.24 -11.97 4.83
N ALA A 107 12.69 -11.98 6.10
CA ALA A 107 13.99 -12.50 6.56
C ALA A 107 13.87 -13.93 7.09
#